data_AF-A0A380W3B9-F1
#
_entry.id   AF-A0A380W3B9-F1
#
_cell.length_a   1.000
_cell.length_b   1.000
_cell.length_c   1.000
_cell.angle_alpha   90.00
_cell.angle_beta   90.00
_cell.angle_gamma   90.00
#
_symmetry.space_group_name_H-M   'P 1'
#
loop_
_entity.id
_entity.type
_entity.pdbx_description
1 polymer ?
#
loop_
_entity_poly.entity_id
_entity_poly.type
_entity_poly.pdbx_seq_one_letter_code
_entity_poly.pdbx_strand_id
1 'polypeptide(L)'
;MRDITLTGAAYASIRVLIAEKKKYLIPMTITFMVAFMGPVILAGFARETMGMRVWGAFNLGFLLIALNYLLSWVLALIYVRVANDVFDPLAAKAVSQLKAAGKHR
;
A
#
# COMPACT_ATOMS: atom_id res chain seq x y z
N MET A 1 20.80 18.14 29.49
CA MET A 1 20.25 16.76 29.66
C MET A 1 18.84 16.57 29.06
N ARG A 2 17.96 17.58 29.02
CA ARG A 2 16.60 17.47 28.45
C ARG A 2 16.55 17.38 26.91
N ASP A 3 17.57 17.86 26.21
CA ASP A 3 17.54 17.97 24.74
C ASP A 3 17.81 16.64 24.02
N ILE A 4 18.57 15.75 24.68
CA ILE A 4 18.93 14.41 24.15
C ILE A 4 17.72 13.47 24.21
N THR A 5 16.86 13.60 25.23
CA THR A 5 15.67 12.77 25.37
C THR A 5 14.55 13.19 24.41
N LEU A 6 14.45 14.48 24.09
CA LEU A 6 13.48 15.01 23.11
C LEU A 6 13.78 14.52 21.69
N THR A 7 15.05 14.51 21.29
CA THR A 7 15.46 13.96 19.99
C THR A 7 15.27 12.44 19.94
N GLY A 8 15.68 11.70 20.98
CA GLY A 8 15.44 10.25 21.07
C GLY A 8 13.97 9.86 20.98
N ALA A 9 13.08 10.58 21.67
CA ALA A 9 11.64 10.38 21.61
C ALA A 9 11.06 10.67 20.21
N ALA A 10 11.54 11.74 19.55
CA ALA A 10 11.12 12.08 18.19
C ALA A 10 11.53 10.98 17.18
N TYR A 11 12.76 10.46 17.23
CA TYR A 11 13.18 9.36 16.36
C TYR A 11 12.41 8.07 16.62
N ALA A 12 12.05 7.77 17.88
CA ALA A 12 11.22 6.63 18.22
C ALA A 12 9.82 6.71 17.58
N SER A 13 9.19 7.90 17.58
CA SER A 13 7.88 8.11 16.95
C SER A 13 7.90 7.88 15.43
N ILE A 14 8.96 8.31 14.74
CA ILE A 14 9.15 8.09 13.30
C ILE A 14 9.33 6.59 13.00
N ARG A 15 10.09 5.87 13.83
CA ARG A 15 10.27 4.42 13.68
C ARG A 15 8.96 3.67 13.81
N VAL A 16 8.11 4.06 14.77
CA VAL A 16 6.76 3.50 14.95
C VAL A 16 5.90 3.79 13.71
N LEU A 17 5.91 5.02 13.19
CA LEU A 17 5.18 5.37 11.96
C LEU A 17 5.61 4.49 10.77
N ILE A 18 6.91 4.28 10.59
CA ILE A 18 7.43 3.44 9.49
C ILE A 18 7.03 1.97 9.68
N ALA A 19 7.11 1.44 10.91
CA ALA A 19 6.71 0.07 11.21
C ALA A 19 5.22 -0.16 10.91
N GLU A 20 4.37 0.79 11.30
CA GLU A 20 2.94 0.71 11.05
C GLU A 20 2.62 0.79 9.56
N LYS A 21 3.25 1.72 8.82
CA LYS A 21 3.11 1.82 7.35
C LYS A 21 3.44 0.50 6.65
N LYS A 22 4.53 -0.15 7.05
CA LYS A 22 4.95 -1.43 6.45
C LYS A 22 3.90 -2.52 6.60
N LYS A 23 3.20 -2.58 7.74
CA LYS A 23 2.16 -3.60 8.00
C LYS A 23 1.01 -3.54 6.99
N TYR A 24 0.70 -2.35 6.46
CA TYR A 24 -0.33 -2.17 5.45
C TYR A 24 0.22 -2.22 4.01
N LEU A 25 1.37 -1.59 3.78
CA LEU A 25 1.95 -1.50 2.44
C LEU A 25 2.48 -2.84 1.94
N ILE A 26 3.09 -3.67 2.80
CA ILE A 26 3.64 -4.96 2.39
C ILE A 26 2.57 -5.90 1.81
N PRO A 27 1.44 -6.17 2.49
CA PRO A 27 0.40 -7.02 1.92
C PRO A 27 -0.21 -6.42 0.66
N MET A 28 -0.45 -5.10 0.60
CA MET A 28 -0.93 -4.43 -0.62
C MET A 28 0.00 -4.64 -1.81
N THR A 29 1.31 -4.47 -1.60
CA THR A 29 2.32 -4.69 -2.64
C THR A 29 2.35 -6.14 -3.11
N ILE A 30 2.27 -7.11 -2.18
CA ILE A 30 2.21 -8.54 -2.54
C ILE A 30 0.96 -8.84 -3.37
N THR A 31 -0.22 -8.34 -2.94
CA THR A 31 -1.47 -8.49 -3.68
C THR A 31 -1.36 -7.91 -5.08
N PHE A 32 -0.82 -6.69 -5.21
CA PHE A 32 -0.60 -6.06 -6.51
C PHE A 32 0.35 -6.86 -7.39
N MET A 33 1.47 -7.34 -6.84
CA MET A 33 2.44 -8.15 -7.57
C MET A 33 1.82 -9.43 -8.13
N VAL A 34 1.07 -10.17 -7.31
CA VAL A 34 0.40 -11.40 -7.72
C VAL A 34 -0.65 -11.12 -8.78
N ALA A 35 -1.44 -10.06 -8.60
CA ALA A 35 -2.48 -9.70 -9.54
C ALA A 35 -1.95 -9.23 -10.89
N PHE A 36 -0.82 -8.51 -10.91
CA PHE A 36 -0.18 -8.05 -12.13
C PHE A 36 0.59 -9.16 -12.84
N MET A 37 1.41 -9.93 -12.12
CA MET A 37 2.22 -11.00 -12.69
C MET A 37 1.38 -12.22 -13.08
N GLY A 38 0.34 -12.55 -12.32
CA GLY A 38 -0.50 -13.74 -12.55
C GLY A 38 -1.05 -13.82 -13.97
N PRO A 39 -1.79 -12.81 -14.46
CA PRO A 39 -2.27 -12.78 -15.84
C PRO A 39 -1.15 -12.79 -16.87
N VAL A 40 -0.02 -12.12 -16.61
CA VAL A 40 1.13 -12.12 -17.53
C VAL A 40 1.69 -13.55 -17.68
N ILE A 41 1.83 -14.27 -16.57
CA ILE A 41 2.28 -15.67 -16.55
C ILE A 41 1.23 -16.55 -17.26
N LEU A 42 -0.06 -16.40 -16.94
CA LEU A 42 -1.13 -17.14 -17.62
C LEU A 42 -1.15 -16.88 -19.13
N ALA A 43 -0.89 -15.65 -19.57
CA ALA A 43 -0.83 -15.30 -20.99
C ALA A 43 0.36 -15.96 -21.69
N GLY A 44 1.50 -16.12 -21.00
CA GLY A 44 2.69 -16.77 -21.53
C GLY A 44 2.58 -18.29 -21.62
N PHE A 45 2.08 -18.92 -20.57
CA PHE A 45 2.10 -20.39 -20.41
C PHE A 45 0.76 -21.07 -20.73
N ALA A 46 -0.36 -20.35 -20.66
CA ALA A 46 -1.72 -20.91 -20.73
C ALA A 46 -2.62 -20.12 -21.71
N ARG A 47 -2.14 -19.94 -22.95
CA ARG A 47 -2.88 -19.19 -23.99
C ARG A 47 -4.25 -19.75 -24.29
N GLU A 48 -4.41 -21.08 -24.28
CA GLU A 48 -5.70 -21.73 -24.51
C GLU A 48 -6.73 -21.33 -23.44
N THR A 49 -6.30 -21.27 -22.18
CA THR A 49 -7.14 -20.83 -21.06
C THR A 49 -7.48 -19.35 -21.16
N MET A 50 -6.54 -18.50 -21.56
CA MET A 50 -6.79 -17.07 -21.80
C MET A 50 -7.77 -16.82 -22.97
N GLY A 51 -7.74 -17.67 -23.99
CA GLY A 51 -8.65 -17.62 -25.14
C GLY A 51 -10.03 -18.22 -24.87
N MET A 52 -10.24 -18.86 -23.71
CA MET A 52 -11.51 -19.47 -23.35
C MET A 52 -12.61 -18.41 -23.33
N ARG A 53 -13.62 -18.59 -24.18
CA ARG A 53 -14.74 -17.68 -24.32
C ARG A 53 -15.64 -17.82 -23.09
N VAL A 54 -15.90 -16.69 -22.44
CA VAL A 54 -16.82 -16.57 -21.30
C VAL A 54 -18.21 -16.19 -21.82
N TRP A 55 -18.30 -15.17 -22.69
CA TRP A 55 -19.57 -14.79 -23.33
C TRP A 55 -19.34 -14.13 -24.70
N GLY A 56 -19.83 -14.74 -25.78
CA GLY A 56 -19.64 -14.22 -27.13
C GLY A 56 -18.16 -14.07 -27.49
N ALA A 57 -17.73 -12.84 -27.81
CA ALA A 57 -16.33 -12.51 -28.07
C ALA A 57 -15.49 -12.22 -26.79
N PHE A 58 -16.13 -12.17 -25.62
CA PHE A 58 -15.47 -11.94 -24.34
C PHE A 58 -14.80 -13.23 -23.86
N ASN A 59 -13.49 -13.16 -23.61
CA ASN A 59 -12.67 -14.29 -23.16
C ASN A 59 -12.11 -14.05 -21.76
N LEU A 60 -11.51 -15.09 -21.19
CA LEU A 60 -10.93 -15.06 -19.85
C LEU A 60 -9.82 -14.00 -19.70
N GLY A 61 -9.03 -13.77 -20.76
CA GLY A 61 -8.02 -12.71 -20.78
C GLY A 61 -8.62 -11.33 -20.53
N PHE A 62 -9.71 -10.98 -21.23
CA PHE A 62 -10.42 -9.72 -20.98
C PHE A 62 -11.00 -9.64 -19.57
N LEU A 63 -11.52 -10.75 -19.03
CA LEU A 63 -12.03 -10.79 -17.66
C LEU A 63 -10.92 -10.53 -16.63
N LEU A 64 -9.74 -11.14 -16.80
CA LEU A 64 -8.60 -10.95 -15.90
C LEU A 64 -8.04 -9.51 -15.94
N ILE A 65 -8.07 -8.86 -17.11
CA ILE A 65 -7.72 -7.44 -17.25
C ILE A 65 -8.73 -6.58 -16.50
N ALA A 66 -10.03 -6.82 -16.69
CA ALA A 66 -11.08 -6.08 -16.00
C ALA A 66 -10.99 -6.26 -14.47
N LEU A 67 -10.74 -7.48 -14.01
CA LEU A 67 -10.53 -7.78 -12.59
C LEU A 67 -9.30 -7.06 -12.03
N ASN A 68 -8.20 -7.00 -12.77
CA ASN A 68 -7.00 -6.26 -12.36
C ASN A 68 -7.26 -4.76 -12.22
N TYR A 69 -8.03 -4.20 -13.14
CA TYR A 69 -8.42 -2.80 -13.09
C TYR A 69 -9.26 -2.53 -11.84
N LEU A 70 -10.29 -3.35 -11.59
CA LEU A 70 -11.11 -3.26 -10.38
C LEU A 70 -10.28 -3.42 -9.10
N LEU A 71 -9.35 -4.38 -9.07
CA LEU A 71 -8.48 -4.59 -7.92
C LEU A 71 -7.59 -3.38 -7.64
N SER A 72 -7.10 -2.72 -8.69
CA SER A 72 -6.28 -1.51 -8.55
C SER A 72 -7.07 -0.37 -7.91
N TRP A 73 -8.33 -0.18 -8.30
CA TRP A 73 -9.24 0.76 -7.64
C TRP A 73 -9.52 0.38 -6.19
N VAL A 74 -9.76 -0.90 -5.90
CA VAL A 74 -9.95 -1.40 -4.54
C VAL A 74 -8.72 -1.12 -3.67
N LEU A 75 -7.52 -1.45 -4.14
CA LEU A 75 -6.27 -1.17 -3.43
C LEU A 75 -6.07 0.34 -3.19
N ALA A 76 -6.40 1.18 -4.18
CA ALA A 76 -6.33 2.63 -4.02
C ALA A 76 -7.30 3.14 -2.95
N LEU A 77 -8.55 2.67 -2.94
CA LEU A 77 -9.56 3.06 -1.94
C LEU A 77 -9.17 2.59 -0.53
N ILE A 78 -8.70 1.35 -0.40
CA ILE A 78 -8.21 0.83 0.89
C ILE A 78 -6.99 1.65 1.34
N TYR A 79 -6.06 1.95 0.44
CA TYR A 79 -4.90 2.79 0.75
C TYR A 79 -5.30 4.17 1.26
N VAL A 80 -6.20 4.87 0.56
CA VAL A 80 -6.68 6.20 0.99
C VAL A 80 -7.31 6.13 2.38
N ARG A 81 -8.14 5.12 2.64
CA ARG A 81 -8.76 4.94 3.96
C ARG A 81 -7.72 4.71 5.05
N VAL A 82 -6.77 3.79 4.83
CA VAL A 82 -5.70 3.51 5.78
C VAL A 82 -4.80 4.73 5.98
N ALA A 83 -4.51 5.49 4.93
CA ALA A 83 -3.68 6.69 5.02
C ALA A 83 -4.32 7.76 5.90
N ASN A 84 -5.60 8.03 5.67
CA ASN A 84 -6.36 9.02 6.45
C ASN A 84 -6.54 8.58 7.92
N ASP A 85 -6.85 7.30 8.15
CA ASP A 85 -7.18 6.80 9.50
C ASP A 85 -5.94 6.51 10.36
N VAL A 86 -4.82 6.14 9.76
CA VAL A 86 -3.63 5.66 10.48
C VAL A 86 -2.42 6.56 10.27
N PHE A 87 -2.11 6.92 9.03
CA PHE A 87 -0.85 7.61 8.73
C PHE A 87 -0.92 9.09 9.11
N ASP A 88 -2.04 9.76 8.87
CA ASP A 88 -2.20 11.19 9.18
C ASP A 88 -2.15 11.48 10.69
N PRO A 89 -2.84 10.73 11.57
CA PRO A 89 -2.72 10.93 13.02
C PRO A 89 -1.30 10.69 13.55
N LEU A 90 -0.64 9.64 13.05
CA LEU A 90 0.74 9.33 13.44
C LEU A 90 1.73 10.38 12.94
N ALA A 91 1.54 10.89 11.72
CA ALA A 91 2.36 11.97 11.17
C ALA A 91 2.18 13.27 11.95
N ALA A 92 0.93 13.64 12.30
CA ALA A 92 0.64 14.80 13.12
C ALA A 92 1.33 14.71 14.49
N LYS A 93 1.34 13.53 15.12
CA LYS A 93 2.03 13.28 16.39
C LYS A 93 3.55 13.38 16.26
N ALA A 94 4.14 12.84 15.19
CA ALA A 94 5.57 12.95 14.96
C ALA A 94 6.01 14.41 14.73
N VAL A 95 5.23 15.16 13.95
CA VAL A 95 5.49 16.59 13.65
C VAL A 95 5.39 17.44 14.92
N SER A 96 4.40 17.20 15.79
CA SER A 96 4.25 17.96 17.03
C SER A 96 5.43 17.73 17.99
N GLN A 97 5.91 16.49 18.09
CA GLN A 97 7.09 16.14 18.90
C GLN A 97 8.38 16.77 18.34
N LEU A 98 8.55 16.79 17.02
CA LEU A 98 9.68 17.46 16.37
C LEU A 98 9.65 18.99 16.59
N LYS A 99 8.49 19.63 16.43
CA LYS A 99 8.34 21.08 16.69
C LYS A 99 8.62 21.44 18.15
N ALA A 100 8.18 20.61 19.10
CA ALA A 100 8.48 20.81 20.52
C ALA A 100 9.99 20.70 20.80
N ALA A 101 10.70 19.77 20.17
CA ALA A 101 12.14 19.62 20.29
C ALA A 101 12.92 20.78 19.65
N GLY A 102 12.45 21.33 18.53
CA GLY A 102 13.09 22.44 17.82
C GLY A 102 12.88 23.82 18.46
N LYS A 103 11.77 24.04 19.19
CA LYS A 103 11.45 25.33 19.86
C LYS A 103 12.31 25.61 21.10
N HIS A 104 13.09 24.63 21.58
CA HIS A 104 13.99 24.77 22.73
C HIS A 104 15.46 25.02 22.35
N ARG A 105 15.75 25.23 21.06
CA ARG A 105 17.04 25.74 20.56
C ARG A 105 16.95 27.24 20.30
#